data_AF-A0A929FNY3-F1
#
_entry.id   AF-A0A929FNY3-F1
#
_cell.length_a   1.000
_cell.length_b   1.000
_cell.length_c   1.000
_cell.angle_alpha   90.00
_cell.angle_beta   90.00
_cell.angle_gamma   90.00
#
_symmetry.space_group_name_H-M   'P 1'
#
loop_
_entity.id
_entity.type
_entity.pdbx_description
1 polymer ?
#
loop_
_entity_poly.entity_id
_entity_poly.type
_entity_poly.pdbx_seq_one_letter_code
_entity_poly.pdbx_strand_id
1 'polypeptide(L)'
;MGQPAARVADPVAHLPPTLTPGPGSLNVLIGGKPAWRGVPAASAAVLQSAKKASDAIIQTAVAASTAAAGTPGAPVAKAAEEATKATMAGVMGSLISSMASAGAAAGAAAGGIGATVDIHICTTPLPIPPHGPGVVIDGSTSVLINGLPACFMGNTVLEALGPPNKISMGCPTVLIGSGPAVSVSVDTSAMTAQMEAQASQAASEAKKKAEEEQKKKE
;
A
#
# COMPACT_ATOMS: atom_id res chain seq x y z
N MET A 1 -13.05 -21.65 -9.08
CA MET A 1 -11.89 -22.57 -9.04
C MET A 1 -10.87 -22.04 -8.04
N GLY A 2 -10.10 -22.90 -7.38
CA GLY A 2 -9.08 -22.44 -6.42
C GLY A 2 -7.82 -21.91 -7.11
N GLN A 3 -7.11 -21.00 -6.46
CA GLN A 3 -5.83 -20.43 -6.89
C GLN A 3 -4.68 -20.89 -5.99
N PRO A 4 -3.44 -21.04 -6.50
CA PRO A 4 -2.27 -21.38 -5.69
C PRO A 4 -2.11 -20.47 -4.48
N ALA A 5 -2.04 -21.04 -3.28
CA ALA A 5 -2.00 -20.30 -2.03
C ALA A 5 -0.68 -19.53 -1.84
N ALA A 6 -0.75 -18.27 -1.42
CA ALA A 6 0.40 -17.39 -1.27
C ALA A 6 1.06 -17.54 0.10
N ARG A 7 2.38 -17.40 0.12
CA ARG A 7 3.25 -17.65 1.27
C ARG A 7 4.37 -16.64 1.32
N VAL A 8 5.05 -16.59 2.47
CA VAL A 8 6.31 -15.84 2.58
C VAL A 8 7.27 -16.26 1.48
N ALA A 9 7.95 -15.27 0.90
CA ALA A 9 8.88 -15.39 -0.22
C ALA A 9 8.28 -15.86 -1.56
N ASP A 10 6.95 -15.97 -1.70
CA ASP A 10 6.36 -16.18 -3.03
C ASP A 10 6.51 -14.92 -3.90
N PRO A 11 6.76 -15.06 -5.22
CA PRO A 11 7.02 -13.93 -6.11
C PRO A 11 5.95 -12.85 -6.19
N VAL A 12 6.38 -11.59 -6.34
CA VAL A 12 5.53 -10.43 -6.65
C VAL A 12 6.05 -9.69 -7.89
N ALA A 13 5.22 -8.82 -8.48
CA ALA A 13 5.54 -8.09 -9.71
C ALA A 13 6.52 -6.91 -9.48
N HIS A 14 6.64 -6.42 -8.25
CA HIS A 14 7.52 -5.31 -7.87
C HIS A 14 8.80 -5.77 -7.16
N LEU A 15 9.66 -4.82 -6.75
CA LEU A 15 10.87 -5.08 -5.97
C LEU A 15 10.65 -4.88 -4.46
N PRO A 16 11.21 -5.73 -3.58
CA PRO A 16 11.90 -6.98 -3.91
C PRO A 16 10.93 -7.99 -4.54
N PRO A 17 11.40 -8.90 -5.41
CA PRO A 17 10.56 -9.74 -6.26
C PRO A 17 9.81 -10.85 -5.49
N THR A 18 9.63 -10.70 -4.18
CA THR A 18 9.01 -11.68 -3.29
C THR A 18 8.27 -11.02 -2.14
N LEU A 19 7.23 -11.68 -1.63
CA LEU A 19 6.55 -11.32 -0.39
C LEU A 19 7.48 -11.37 0.82
N THR A 20 7.79 -10.20 1.37
CA THR A 20 8.74 -10.00 2.48
C THR A 20 8.50 -8.61 3.09
N PRO A 21 8.73 -8.37 4.39
CA PRO A 21 9.23 -9.30 5.42
C PRO A 21 8.14 -10.01 6.21
N GLY A 22 6.85 -9.72 5.92
CA GLY A 22 5.69 -10.18 6.70
C GLY A 22 5.87 -11.58 7.27
N PRO A 23 5.67 -11.76 8.59
CA PRO A 23 6.12 -12.96 9.31
C PRO A 23 5.47 -14.25 8.77
N GLY A 24 4.35 -14.10 8.05
CA GLY A 24 3.47 -15.19 7.71
C GLY A 24 2.84 -15.80 8.95
N SER A 25 1.94 -16.75 8.73
CA SER A 25 1.35 -17.50 9.83
C SER A 25 2.42 -18.31 10.57
N LEU A 26 2.48 -18.13 11.89
CA LEU A 26 3.43 -18.85 12.76
C LEU A 26 3.08 -20.33 12.95
N ASN A 27 1.86 -20.73 12.58
CA ASN A 27 1.35 -22.09 12.84
C ASN A 27 0.62 -22.72 11.65
N VAL A 28 0.35 -21.98 10.57
CA VAL A 28 -0.19 -22.53 9.32
C VAL A 28 0.87 -22.43 8.23
N LEU A 29 1.44 -23.58 7.89
CA LEU A 29 2.40 -23.72 6.82
C LEU A 29 1.73 -24.28 5.57
N ILE A 30 2.05 -23.69 4.41
CA ILE A 30 1.57 -24.14 3.11
C ILE A 30 2.79 -24.55 2.30
N GLY A 31 2.86 -25.82 1.89
CA GLY A 31 4.07 -26.36 1.23
C GLY A 31 5.36 -26.05 1.99
N GLY A 32 5.32 -26.12 3.33
CA GLY A 32 6.46 -25.90 4.23
C GLY A 32 6.83 -24.44 4.53
N LYS A 33 6.15 -23.44 3.95
CA LYS A 33 6.41 -22.01 4.25
C LYS A 33 5.22 -21.35 4.98
N PRO A 34 5.46 -20.34 5.83
CA PRO A 34 4.39 -19.57 6.47
C PRO A 34 3.38 -19.01 5.46
N ALA A 35 2.09 -19.25 5.69
CA ALA A 35 1.02 -18.74 4.84
C ALA A 35 0.89 -17.22 4.95
N TRP A 36 0.64 -16.53 3.83
CA TRP A 36 0.45 -15.08 3.80
C TRP A 36 -1.02 -14.71 4.04
N ARG A 37 -1.26 -13.70 4.87
CA ARG A 37 -2.58 -13.22 5.30
C ARG A 37 -2.79 -11.77 4.91
N GLY A 38 -3.96 -11.49 4.34
CA GLY A 38 -4.37 -10.16 3.90
C GLY A 38 -5.16 -9.41 4.97
N VAL A 39 -5.51 -8.16 4.64
CA VAL A 39 -6.44 -7.39 5.48
C VAL A 39 -7.88 -7.85 5.26
N PRO A 40 -8.77 -7.73 6.27
CA PRO A 40 -10.20 -7.91 6.09
C PRO A 40 -10.82 -6.92 5.08
N ALA A 41 -11.99 -7.25 4.53
CA ALA A 41 -12.65 -6.47 3.47
C ALA A 41 -12.91 -5.00 3.84
N ALA A 42 -13.27 -4.71 5.10
CA ALA A 42 -13.49 -3.34 5.56
C ALA A 42 -12.19 -2.51 5.52
N SER A 43 -11.08 -3.07 6.01
CA SER A 43 -9.76 -2.46 5.95
C SER A 43 -9.28 -2.28 4.50
N ALA A 44 -9.54 -3.25 3.63
CA ALA A 44 -9.24 -3.16 2.20
C ALA A 44 -9.97 -1.98 1.54
N ALA A 45 -11.26 -1.79 1.83
CA ALA A 45 -12.05 -0.69 1.27
C ALA A 45 -11.51 0.68 1.67
N VAL A 46 -11.13 0.86 2.95
CA VAL A 46 -10.50 2.10 3.43
C VAL A 46 -9.19 2.37 2.69
N LEU A 47 -8.32 1.36 2.56
CA LEU A 47 -7.03 1.49 1.89
C LEU A 47 -7.17 1.80 0.39
N GLN A 48 -8.13 1.19 -0.29
CA GLN A 48 -8.38 1.45 -1.71
C GLN A 48 -8.87 2.89 -1.95
N SER A 49 -9.79 3.38 -1.12
CA SER A 49 -10.25 4.77 -1.19
C SER A 49 -9.12 5.76 -0.89
N ALA A 50 -8.30 5.47 0.13
CA ALA A 50 -7.11 6.25 0.47
C ALA A 50 -6.13 6.32 -0.71
N LYS A 51 -5.84 5.17 -1.31
CA LYS A 51 -4.89 5.07 -2.43
C LYS A 51 -5.37 5.87 -3.62
N LYS A 52 -6.66 5.82 -3.94
CA LYS A 52 -7.26 6.63 -5.01
C LYS A 52 -7.09 8.13 -4.76
N ALA A 53 -7.31 8.60 -3.53
CA ALA A 53 -7.09 9.99 -3.16
C ALA A 53 -5.61 10.39 -3.26
N SER A 54 -4.72 9.58 -2.67
CA SER A 54 -3.26 9.76 -2.73
C SER A 54 -2.75 9.89 -4.16
N ASP A 55 -3.19 8.98 -5.05
CA ASP A 55 -2.79 8.97 -6.46
C ASP A 55 -3.25 10.22 -7.20
N ALA A 56 -4.47 10.69 -6.95
CA ALA A 56 -4.99 11.93 -7.56
C ALA A 56 -4.20 13.17 -7.09
N ILE A 57 -3.86 13.24 -5.80
CA ILE A 57 -3.05 14.31 -5.22
C ILE A 57 -1.64 14.32 -5.85
N ILE A 58 -1.00 13.16 -5.94
CA ILE A 58 0.34 13.03 -6.53
C ILE A 58 0.31 13.38 -8.02
N GLN A 59 -0.67 12.88 -8.77
CA GLN A 59 -0.81 13.19 -10.20
C GLN A 59 -0.96 14.70 -10.44
N THR A 60 -1.71 15.38 -9.57
CA THR A 60 -1.84 16.85 -9.63
C THR A 60 -0.48 17.54 -9.45
N ALA A 61 0.34 17.10 -8.50
CA ALA A 61 1.66 17.66 -8.27
C ALA A 61 2.64 17.35 -9.42
N VAL A 62 2.60 16.14 -9.98
CA VAL A 62 3.38 15.74 -11.17
C VAL A 62 2.99 16.56 -12.39
N ALA A 63 1.69 16.82 -12.60
CA ALA A 63 1.23 17.66 -13.70
C ALA A 63 1.75 19.10 -13.55
N ALA A 64 1.72 19.65 -12.34
CA ALA A 64 2.23 20.99 -12.06
C ALA A 64 3.74 21.13 -12.33
N SER A 65 4.54 20.15 -11.91
CA SER A 65 5.98 20.16 -12.17
C SER A 65 6.33 19.93 -13.64
N THR A 66 5.53 19.12 -14.34
CA THR A 66 5.67 18.88 -15.78
C THR A 66 5.37 20.16 -16.55
N ALA A 67 4.33 20.90 -16.17
CA ALA A 67 3.98 22.18 -16.78
C ALA A 67 5.06 23.26 -16.53
N ALA A 68 5.75 23.21 -15.40
CA ALA A 68 6.84 24.12 -15.08
C ALA A 68 8.18 23.77 -15.76
N ALA A 69 8.29 22.62 -16.42
CA ALA A 69 9.54 22.17 -17.02
C ALA A 69 10.07 23.19 -18.05
N GLY A 70 11.37 23.48 -17.98
CA GLY A 70 12.03 24.48 -18.85
C GLY A 70 11.82 25.94 -18.44
N THR A 71 11.03 26.22 -17.39
CA THR A 71 10.89 27.56 -16.82
C THR A 71 11.85 27.76 -15.63
N PRO A 72 12.15 29.01 -15.22
CA PRO A 72 12.87 29.28 -13.97
C PRO A 72 12.21 28.67 -12.73
N GLY A 73 10.89 28.44 -12.76
CA GLY A 73 10.13 27.81 -11.68
C GLY A 73 10.22 26.28 -11.62
N ALA A 74 10.87 25.62 -12.58
CA ALA A 74 10.96 24.16 -12.63
C ALA A 74 11.51 23.52 -11.33
N PRO A 75 12.60 24.05 -10.70
CA PRO A 75 13.12 23.47 -9.46
C PRO A 75 12.15 23.57 -8.28
N VAL A 76 11.43 24.70 -8.17
CA VAL A 76 10.43 24.94 -7.12
C VAL A 76 9.24 23.99 -7.28
N ALA A 77 8.77 23.79 -8.51
CA ALA A 77 7.68 22.86 -8.80
C ALA A 77 8.07 21.40 -8.57
N LYS A 78 9.31 21.01 -8.87
CA LYS A 78 9.83 19.67 -8.56
C LYS A 78 9.99 19.43 -7.06
N ALA A 79 10.50 20.40 -6.31
CA ALA A 79 10.57 20.31 -4.85
C ALA A 79 9.17 20.11 -4.22
N ALA A 80 8.16 20.82 -4.73
CA ALA A 80 6.77 20.64 -4.30
C ALA A 80 6.24 19.23 -4.61
N GLU A 81 6.49 18.71 -5.81
CA GLU A 81 6.10 17.34 -6.20
C GLU A 81 6.74 16.29 -5.29
N GLU A 82 8.04 16.38 -5.05
CA GLU A 82 8.78 15.43 -4.19
C GLU A 82 8.29 15.48 -2.74
N ALA A 83 8.01 16.68 -2.21
CA ALA A 83 7.41 16.83 -0.89
C ALA A 83 6.02 16.21 -0.81
N THR A 84 5.16 16.43 -1.81
CA THR A 84 3.85 15.78 -1.88
C THR A 84 3.97 14.26 -1.90
N LYS A 85 4.87 13.68 -2.69
CA LYS A 85 5.10 12.23 -2.71
C LYS A 85 5.59 11.71 -1.36
N ALA A 86 6.54 12.41 -0.72
CA ALA A 86 7.06 12.05 0.60
C ALA A 86 5.96 12.05 1.67
N THR A 87 5.13 13.09 1.70
CA THR A 87 4.00 13.19 2.63
C THR A 87 2.98 12.08 2.38
N MET A 88 2.59 11.83 1.12
CA MET A 88 1.64 10.77 0.79
C MET A 88 2.17 9.37 1.09
N ALA A 89 3.48 9.12 0.88
CA ALA A 89 4.11 7.87 1.30
C ALA A 89 3.98 7.65 2.82
N GLY A 90 4.24 8.68 3.62
CA GLY A 90 4.12 8.63 5.08
C GLY A 90 2.68 8.43 5.55
N VAL A 91 1.73 9.15 4.96
CA VAL A 91 0.29 9.04 5.26
C VAL A 91 -0.22 7.63 4.94
N MET A 92 0.03 7.16 3.71
CA MET A 92 -0.41 5.83 3.30
C MET A 92 0.30 4.72 4.08
N GLY A 93 1.60 4.86 4.37
CA GLY A 93 2.32 3.87 5.17
C GLY A 93 1.79 3.75 6.60
N SER A 94 1.44 4.89 7.22
CA SER A 94 0.81 4.92 8.54
C SER A 94 -0.59 4.29 8.52
N LEU A 95 -1.37 4.58 7.47
CA LEU A 95 -2.71 4.00 7.29
C LEU A 95 -2.66 2.49 7.04
N ILE A 96 -1.71 2.02 6.24
CA ILE A 96 -1.49 0.59 6.01
C ILE A 96 -1.17 -0.12 7.33
N SER A 97 -0.32 0.49 8.15
CA SER A 97 0.05 -0.06 9.46
C SER A 97 -1.15 -0.08 10.43
N SER A 98 -1.98 0.97 10.45
CA SER A 98 -3.18 1.02 11.28
C SER A 98 -4.28 0.07 10.82
N MET A 99 -4.42 -0.12 9.50
CA MET A 99 -5.38 -1.08 8.94
C MET A 99 -4.91 -2.53 9.11
N ALA A 100 -3.60 -2.78 9.08
CA ALA A 100 -3.02 -4.07 9.42
C ALA A 100 -3.25 -4.44 10.89
N SER A 101 -3.08 -3.49 11.83
CA SER A 101 -3.34 -3.73 13.25
C SER A 101 -4.84 -3.89 13.56
N ALA A 102 -5.70 -3.08 12.94
CA ALA A 102 -7.15 -3.26 13.02
C ALA A 102 -7.59 -4.62 12.43
N GLY A 103 -6.98 -5.03 11.32
CA GLY A 103 -7.19 -6.34 10.73
C GLY A 103 -6.79 -7.47 11.69
N ALA A 104 -5.60 -7.39 12.28
CA ALA A 104 -5.13 -8.36 13.28
C ALA A 104 -6.10 -8.48 14.47
N ALA A 105 -6.63 -7.35 14.96
CA ALA A 105 -7.64 -7.36 16.01
C ALA A 105 -8.95 -8.05 15.56
N ALA A 106 -9.40 -7.82 14.33
CA ALA A 106 -10.57 -8.51 13.77
C ALA A 106 -10.31 -10.02 13.61
N GLY A 107 -9.12 -10.43 13.18
CA GLY A 107 -8.73 -11.83 13.09
C GLY A 107 -8.68 -12.52 14.46
N ALA A 108 -8.16 -11.84 15.48
CA ALA A 108 -8.18 -12.33 16.85
C ALA A 108 -9.62 -12.47 17.38
N ALA A 109 -10.49 -11.49 17.11
CA ALA A 109 -11.91 -11.54 17.46
C ALA A 109 -12.66 -12.71 16.77
N ALA A 110 -12.21 -13.12 15.59
CA ALA A 110 -12.69 -14.30 14.88
C ALA A 110 -12.09 -15.63 15.40
N GLY A 111 -11.42 -15.63 16.56
CA GLY A 111 -10.79 -16.81 17.16
C GLY A 111 -9.41 -17.15 16.59
N GLY A 112 -8.81 -16.24 15.82
CA GLY A 112 -7.50 -16.42 15.22
C GLY A 112 -6.36 -16.37 16.25
N ILE A 113 -5.77 -17.52 16.56
CA ILE A 113 -4.55 -17.59 17.39
C ILE A 113 -3.38 -17.07 16.56
N GLY A 114 -2.67 -16.04 17.05
CA GLY A 114 -1.53 -15.43 16.34
C GLY A 114 -1.96 -14.63 15.10
N ALA A 115 -3.16 -14.05 15.11
CA ALA A 115 -3.66 -13.21 14.04
C ALA A 115 -2.76 -11.98 13.84
N THR A 116 -2.10 -11.89 12.69
CA THR A 116 -1.36 -10.71 12.25
C THR A 116 -1.55 -10.56 10.74
N VAL A 117 -1.76 -9.34 10.26
CA VAL A 117 -1.76 -9.07 8.82
C VAL A 117 -0.31 -9.02 8.34
N ASP A 118 -0.01 -9.68 7.21
CA ASP A 118 1.33 -9.70 6.67
C ASP A 118 1.57 -8.46 5.79
N ILE A 119 2.64 -7.72 6.11
CA ILE A 119 3.04 -6.49 5.42
C ILE A 119 4.23 -6.80 4.51
N HIS A 120 4.08 -6.43 3.23
CA HIS A 120 5.17 -6.40 2.27
C HIS A 120 5.88 -5.04 2.33
N ILE A 121 7.21 -5.01 2.27
CA ILE A 121 7.97 -3.77 2.05
C ILE A 121 8.47 -3.76 0.62
N CYS A 122 7.94 -2.83 -0.18
CA CYS A 122 8.34 -2.62 -1.55
C CYS A 122 9.40 -1.52 -1.64
N THR A 123 10.54 -1.86 -2.23
CA THR A 123 11.68 -0.94 -2.42
C THR A 123 11.76 -0.40 -3.84
N THR A 124 10.77 -0.70 -4.70
CA THR A 124 10.66 -0.13 -6.04
C THR A 124 10.72 1.41 -5.98
N PRO A 125 11.70 2.04 -6.66
CA PRO A 125 11.83 3.50 -6.63
C PRO A 125 10.68 4.20 -7.37
N LEU A 126 10.18 5.31 -6.80
CA LEU A 126 9.32 6.27 -7.49
C LEU A 126 9.96 7.66 -7.42
N PRO A 127 10.93 7.94 -8.31
CA PRO A 127 12.09 8.84 -8.13
C PRO A 127 12.60 9.21 -6.71
N ILE A 128 12.20 8.48 -5.65
CA ILE A 128 12.20 8.83 -4.22
C ILE A 128 10.90 9.58 -3.83
N PRO A 129 10.17 9.11 -2.79
CA PRO A 129 10.40 7.91 -1.98
C PRO A 129 10.03 6.59 -2.70
N PRO A 130 10.51 5.42 -2.22
CA PRO A 130 10.05 4.10 -2.70
C PRO A 130 8.56 3.86 -2.45
N HIS A 131 8.01 2.82 -3.09
CA HIS A 131 6.61 2.40 -2.92
C HIS A 131 6.22 2.16 -1.45
N GLY A 132 7.12 1.61 -0.63
CA GLY A 132 6.94 1.51 0.82
C GLY A 132 6.14 0.28 1.25
N PRO A 133 5.49 0.33 2.44
CA PRO A 133 4.75 -0.82 2.95
C PRO A 133 3.50 -1.09 2.11
N GLY A 134 3.07 -2.35 2.09
CA GLY A 134 1.87 -2.79 1.41
C GLY A 134 1.24 -4.02 2.03
N VAL A 135 -0.06 -4.19 1.83
CA VAL A 135 -0.85 -5.31 2.34
C VAL A 135 -1.72 -5.90 1.24
N VAL A 136 -2.05 -7.18 1.37
CA VAL A 136 -2.97 -7.82 0.43
C VAL A 136 -4.40 -7.40 0.74
N ILE A 137 -5.09 -6.82 -0.24
CA ILE A 137 -6.41 -6.19 -0.08
C ILE A 137 -7.57 -7.02 -0.66
N ASP A 138 -7.28 -8.12 -1.34
CA ASP A 138 -8.25 -8.93 -2.08
C ASP A 138 -8.09 -10.44 -1.80
N GLY A 139 -7.68 -10.79 -0.58
CA GLY A 139 -7.56 -12.18 -0.11
C GLY A 139 -8.90 -12.93 -0.08
N SER A 140 -8.87 -14.21 0.30
CA SER A 140 -10.04 -15.09 0.28
C SER A 140 -11.16 -14.61 1.21
N THR A 141 -12.40 -14.68 0.73
CA THR A 141 -13.60 -14.38 1.53
C THR A 141 -14.16 -15.58 2.27
N SER A 142 -13.61 -16.79 2.03
CA SER A 142 -14.12 -18.03 2.63
C SER A 142 -13.05 -18.82 3.39
N VAL A 143 -11.77 -18.64 3.05
CA VAL A 143 -10.66 -19.31 3.72
C VAL A 143 -9.94 -18.30 4.59
N LEU A 144 -10.00 -18.53 5.90
CA LEU A 144 -9.31 -17.70 6.89
C LEU A 144 -8.12 -18.48 7.48
N ILE A 145 -6.98 -17.81 7.62
CA ILE A 145 -5.79 -18.30 8.30
C ILE A 145 -5.53 -17.36 9.48
N ASN A 146 -5.51 -17.91 10.69
CA ASN A 146 -5.51 -17.12 11.93
C ASN A 146 -6.63 -16.06 11.97
N GLY A 147 -7.83 -16.41 11.49
CA GLY A 147 -8.97 -15.50 11.42
C GLY A 147 -8.87 -14.40 10.35
N LEU A 148 -7.82 -14.39 9.53
CA LEU A 148 -7.58 -13.37 8.49
C LEU A 148 -7.69 -13.97 7.08
N PRO A 149 -8.08 -13.19 6.05
CA PRO A 149 -8.16 -13.65 4.68
C PRO A 149 -6.87 -14.33 4.19
N ALA A 150 -6.98 -15.59 3.76
CA ALA A 150 -5.87 -16.32 3.18
C ALA A 150 -5.55 -15.80 1.77
N CYS A 151 -4.28 -15.54 1.48
CA CYS A 151 -3.87 -14.98 0.19
C CYS A 151 -3.53 -16.07 -0.83
N PHE A 152 -3.61 -15.73 -2.11
CA PHE A 152 -3.36 -16.61 -3.24
C PHE A 152 -2.82 -15.83 -4.46
N MET A 153 -2.32 -16.58 -5.45
CA MET A 153 -1.81 -16.04 -6.70
C MET A 153 -2.84 -15.13 -7.40
N GLY A 154 -2.39 -13.96 -7.85
CA GLY A 154 -3.24 -12.95 -8.49
C GLY A 154 -3.78 -11.89 -7.53
N ASN A 155 -3.66 -12.09 -6.21
CA ASN A 155 -3.98 -11.05 -5.24
C ASN A 155 -3.12 -9.79 -5.42
N THR A 156 -3.71 -8.67 -5.05
CA THR A 156 -3.13 -7.32 -5.07
C THR A 156 -2.52 -6.98 -3.72
N VAL A 157 -1.23 -6.74 -3.72
CA VAL A 157 -0.54 -5.99 -2.66
C VAL A 157 -0.74 -4.50 -2.96
N LEU A 158 -1.57 -3.83 -2.16
CA LEU A 158 -1.71 -2.38 -2.21
C LEU A 158 -0.57 -1.78 -1.41
N GLU A 159 0.30 -1.05 -2.11
CA GLU A 159 1.48 -0.38 -1.55
C GLU A 159 1.17 1.10 -1.29
N ALA A 160 1.94 1.71 -0.38
CA ALA A 160 1.73 3.09 0.02
C ALA A 160 1.79 4.05 -1.17
N LEU A 161 2.71 3.79 -2.09
CA LEU A 161 2.81 4.44 -3.39
C LEU A 161 2.97 3.41 -4.51
N GLY A 162 2.81 3.88 -5.74
CA GLY A 162 3.08 3.09 -6.95
C GLY A 162 1.86 2.37 -7.51
N PRO A 163 2.00 1.71 -8.67
CA PRO A 163 0.94 0.91 -9.28
C PRO A 163 0.58 -0.33 -8.44
N PRO A 164 -0.50 -1.05 -8.79
CA PRO A 164 -0.84 -2.31 -8.12
C PRO A 164 0.26 -3.37 -8.26
N ASN A 165 0.71 -3.95 -7.15
CA ASN A 165 1.64 -5.08 -7.15
C ASN A 165 0.88 -6.40 -7.05
N LYS A 166 1.20 -7.37 -7.92
CA LYS A 166 0.50 -8.67 -7.96
C LYS A 166 1.36 -9.80 -7.41
N ILE A 167 0.75 -10.65 -6.59
CA ILE A 167 1.33 -11.95 -6.23
C ILE A 167 1.36 -12.81 -7.49
N SER A 168 2.55 -13.06 -7.99
CA SER A 168 2.76 -13.66 -9.32
C SER A 168 2.72 -15.19 -9.28
N MET A 169 3.00 -15.80 -8.13
CA MET A 169 3.02 -17.25 -7.95
C MET A 169 2.57 -17.62 -6.52
N GLY A 170 2.18 -18.88 -6.32
CA GLY A 170 1.86 -19.45 -5.01
C GLY A 170 2.23 -20.93 -4.92
N CYS A 171 1.76 -21.63 -3.89
CA CYS A 171 1.92 -23.07 -3.73
C CYS A 171 1.02 -23.85 -4.70
N PRO A 172 1.56 -24.59 -5.69
CA PRO A 172 0.74 -25.23 -6.72
C PRO A 172 -0.10 -26.41 -6.18
N THR A 173 0.24 -26.96 -5.02
CA THR A 173 -0.43 -28.12 -4.42
C THR A 173 -1.52 -27.73 -3.42
N VAL A 174 -1.64 -26.45 -3.06
CA VAL A 174 -2.66 -25.96 -2.12
C VAL A 174 -3.44 -24.85 -2.80
N LEU A 175 -4.71 -25.11 -3.07
CA LEU A 175 -5.59 -24.19 -3.79
C LEU A 175 -6.59 -23.55 -2.83
N ILE A 176 -6.57 -22.22 -2.75
CA ILE A 176 -7.53 -21.43 -1.96
C ILE A 176 -8.66 -20.96 -2.86
N GLY A 177 -9.90 -21.13 -2.41
CA GLY A 177 -11.07 -20.60 -3.10
C GLY A 177 -11.10 -19.08 -3.08
N SER A 178 -11.33 -18.47 -4.24
CA SER A 178 -11.65 -17.05 -4.39
C SER A 178 -13.17 -16.86 -4.32
N GLY A 179 -13.69 -16.24 -3.26
CA GLY A 179 -15.04 -15.71 -3.32
C GLY A 179 -15.05 -14.31 -3.94
N PRO A 180 -16.23 -13.82 -4.37
CA PRO A 180 -16.34 -12.48 -4.97
C PRO A 180 -15.91 -11.43 -3.94
N ALA A 181 -15.21 -10.39 -4.41
CA ALA A 181 -14.85 -9.26 -3.56
C ALA A 181 -16.10 -8.69 -2.91
N VAL A 182 -16.14 -8.68 -1.58
CA VAL A 182 -17.24 -8.06 -0.84
C VAL A 182 -17.11 -6.55 -1.03
N SER A 183 -18.09 -5.93 -1.70
CA SER A 183 -18.11 -4.47 -1.82
C SER A 183 -18.56 -3.87 -0.49
N VAL A 184 -17.64 -3.20 0.21
CA VAL A 184 -17.93 -2.43 1.42
C VAL A 184 -17.81 -0.95 1.05
N SER A 185 -18.87 -0.18 1.25
CA SER A 185 -18.82 1.27 1.12
C SER A 185 -18.33 1.89 2.42
N VAL A 186 -17.32 2.73 2.33
CA VAL A 186 -16.78 3.52 3.45
C VAL A 186 -16.82 5.00 3.07
N ASP A 187 -17.34 5.86 3.97
CA ASP A 187 -17.24 7.31 3.78
C ASP A 187 -15.82 7.76 4.16
N THR A 188 -15.05 8.16 3.15
CA THR A 188 -13.66 8.61 3.30
C THR A 188 -13.49 10.09 3.02
N SER A 189 -14.58 10.87 3.03
CA SER A 189 -14.56 12.29 2.65
C SER A 189 -13.67 13.11 3.58
N ALA A 190 -13.81 12.92 4.89
CA ALA A 190 -12.96 13.61 5.88
C ALA A 190 -11.48 13.22 5.76
N MET A 191 -11.20 11.92 5.53
CA MET A 191 -9.83 11.44 5.35
C MET A 191 -9.18 12.05 4.10
N THR A 192 -9.93 12.12 3.00
CA THR A 192 -9.46 12.71 1.73
C THR A 192 -9.13 14.19 1.93
N ALA A 193 -9.99 14.95 2.60
CA ALA A 193 -9.74 16.35 2.92
C ALA A 193 -8.48 16.54 3.80
N GLN A 194 -8.24 15.65 4.76
CA GLN A 194 -7.03 15.68 5.58
C GLN A 194 -5.77 15.39 4.75
N MET A 195 -5.82 14.41 3.82
CA MET A 195 -4.72 14.11 2.91
C MET A 195 -4.36 15.30 2.03
N GLU A 196 -5.36 15.97 1.45
CA GLU A 196 -5.19 17.18 0.64
C GLU A 196 -4.57 18.32 1.44
N ALA A 197 -5.02 18.52 2.68
CA ALA A 197 -4.47 19.54 3.56
C ALA A 197 -3.00 19.28 3.91
N GLN A 198 -2.65 18.04 4.26
CA GLN A 198 -1.27 17.64 4.56
C GLN A 198 -0.35 17.79 3.34
N ALA A 199 -0.82 17.38 2.16
CA ALA A 199 -0.08 17.52 0.91
C ALA A 199 0.14 18.99 0.55
N SER A 200 -0.88 19.83 0.69
CA SER A 200 -0.81 21.26 0.39
C SER A 200 0.16 21.99 1.32
N GLN A 201 0.13 21.66 2.62
CA GLN A 201 1.06 22.21 3.59
C GLN A 201 2.50 21.85 3.22
N ALA A 202 2.80 20.57 3.01
CA ALA A 202 4.14 20.10 2.66
C ALA A 202 4.66 20.72 1.35
N ALA A 203 3.81 20.82 0.33
CA ALA A 203 4.16 21.48 -0.92
C ALA A 203 4.48 22.96 -0.72
N SER A 204 3.70 23.67 0.11
CA SER A 204 3.94 25.10 0.37
C SER A 204 5.25 25.37 1.12
N GLU A 205 5.60 24.51 2.07
CA GLU A 205 6.86 24.58 2.82
C GLU A 205 8.06 24.29 1.90
N ALA A 206 7.94 23.27 1.04
CA ALA A 206 8.99 22.93 0.07
C ALA A 206 9.21 24.05 -0.95
N LYS A 207 8.15 24.70 -1.43
CA LYS A 207 8.26 25.84 -2.34
C LYS A 207 9.03 27.00 -1.73
N LYS A 208 8.67 27.42 -0.51
CA LYS A 208 9.36 28.51 0.21
C LYS A 208 10.85 28.22 0.35
N LYS A 209 11.21 27.00 0.77
CA LYS A 209 12.60 26.58 0.90
C LYS A 209 13.35 26.62 -0.43
N ALA A 210 12.74 26.12 -1.50
CA ALA A 210 13.35 26.11 -2.84
C ALA A 210 13.56 27.54 -3.39
N GLU A 211 12.60 28.44 -3.18
CA GLU A 211 12.70 29.86 -3.56
C GLU A 211 13.81 30.58 -2.78
N GLU A 212 13.93 30.33 -1.48
CA GLU A 212 15.02 30.87 -0.66
C GLU A 212 16.40 30.36 -1.12
N GLU A 213 16.50 29.10 -1.50
CA GLU A 213 17.74 28.52 -2.03
C GLU A 213 18.10 29.07 -3.42
N GLN A 214 17.11 29.38 -4.27
CA GLN A 214 17.34 30.04 -5.56
C GLN A 214 17.89 31.47 -5.36
N LYS A 215 17.29 32.25 -4.46
CA LYS A 215 17.74 33.62 -4.14
C LYS A 215 19.16 33.69 -3.58
N LYS A 216 19.65 32.61 -2.96
CA LYS A 216 21.03 32.52 -2.46
C LYS A 216 22.07 32.20 -3.54
N LYS A 217 21.63 31.80 -4.74
CA LYS A 217 22.49 31.44 -5.88
C LYS A 217 22.61 32.55 -6.92
N GLU A 218 21.84 33.63 -6.76
CA GLU A 218 21.91 34.89 -7.51
C GLU A 218 22.84 35.88 -6.78
#